data_AF-A0A256BME2-F1
#
_entry.id   AF-A0A256BME2-F1
#
_cell.length_a   1.000
_cell.length_b   1.000
_cell.length_c   1.000
_cell.angle_alpha   90.00
_cell.angle_beta   90.00
_cell.angle_gamma   90.00
#
_symmetry.space_group_name_H-M   'P 1'
#
loop_
_entity.id
_entity.type
_entity.pdbx_description
1 polymer ?
#
loop_
_entity_poly.entity_id
_entity_poly.type
_entity_poly.pdbx_seq_one_letter_code
_entity_poly.pdbx_strand_id
1 'polypeptide(L)'
;MHFFFDAIACGLLAALTWMGLVWMSPNHPIESGKAWLQGVGLVAIANIFVWIALVGLNLRWVPLWVICFLMINVAIASLVFPLCEGIRIPRIWALVIHPLAIAGMGVLLGGAVGFL
;
A
#
# COMPACT_ATOMS: atom_id res chain seq x y z
N MET A 1 4.19 -3.24 22.37
CA MET A 1 4.10 -4.46 21.53
C MET A 1 2.96 -4.36 20.52
N HIS A 2 1.75 -3.92 20.89
CA HIS A 2 0.61 -3.75 19.96
C HIS A 2 0.94 -2.97 18.68
N PHE A 3 1.59 -1.81 18.80
CA PHE A 3 1.98 -0.96 17.67
C PHE A 3 2.71 -1.68 16.52
N PHE A 4 3.69 -2.55 16.83
CA PHE A 4 4.43 -3.28 15.79
C PHE A 4 3.54 -4.31 15.08
N PHE A 5 2.64 -4.97 15.81
CA PHE A 5 1.66 -5.87 15.21
C PHE A 5 0.64 -5.11 14.36
N ASP A 6 0.21 -3.93 14.79
CA ASP A 6 -0.71 -3.08 14.01
C ASP A 6 -0.05 -2.62 12.71
N ALA A 7 1.25 -2.29 12.74
CA ALA A 7 2.01 -1.95 11.54
C ALA A 7 2.10 -3.13 10.56
N ILE A 8 2.41 -4.33 11.07
CA ILE A 8 2.45 -5.56 10.27
C ILE A 8 1.07 -5.85 9.67
N ALA A 9 0.00 -5.73 10.47
CA ALA A 9 -1.37 -5.89 10.01
C ALA A 9 -1.72 -4.89 8.90
N CYS A 10 -1.35 -3.61 9.05
CA CYS A 10 -1.52 -2.60 8.01
C CYS A 10 -0.78 -3.00 6.72
N GLY A 11 0.46 -3.45 6.82
CA GLY A 11 1.25 -3.92 5.67
C GLY A 11 0.57 -5.07 4.93
N LEU A 12 0.17 -6.10 5.68
CA LEU A 12 -0.50 -7.28 5.13
C LEU A 12 -1.83 -6.91 4.48
N LEU A 13 -2.64 -6.06 5.13
CA LEU A 13 -3.90 -5.58 4.56
C LEU A 13 -3.68 -4.73 3.30
N ALA A 14 -2.65 -3.89 3.27
CA ALA A 14 -2.29 -3.11 2.08
C ALA A 14 -1.91 -4.01 0.91
N ALA A 15 -1.11 -5.04 1.18
CA ALA A 15 -0.72 -6.01 0.17
C ALA A 15 -1.90 -6.84 -0.32
N LEU A 16 -2.76 -7.33 0.57
CA LEU A 16 -4.00 -8.05 0.19
C LEU A 16 -4.95 -7.16 -0.62
N THR A 17 -5.09 -5.90 -0.22
CA THR A 17 -5.90 -4.91 -0.96
C THR A 17 -5.34 -4.70 -2.35
N TRP A 18 -4.02 -4.49 -2.47
CA TRP A 18 -3.36 -4.39 -3.76
C TRP A 18 -3.55 -5.65 -4.62
N MET A 19 -3.39 -6.85 -4.04
CA MET A 19 -3.59 -8.11 -4.76
C MET A 19 -5.01 -8.21 -5.33
N GLY A 20 -6.02 -7.92 -4.50
CA GLY A 20 -7.41 -7.93 -4.92
C GLY A 20 -7.67 -6.93 -6.05
N LEU A 21 -7.12 -5.72 -5.96
CA LEU A 21 -7.29 -4.71 -7.01
C LEU A 21 -6.54 -5.06 -8.29
N VAL A 22 -5.36 -5.65 -8.21
CA VAL A 22 -4.65 -6.18 -9.37
C VAL A 22 -5.52 -7.24 -10.07
N TRP A 23 -6.16 -8.15 -9.34
CA TRP A 23 -7.07 -9.14 -9.94
C TRP A 23 -8.29 -8.52 -10.62
N MET A 24 -8.79 -7.39 -10.11
CA MET A 24 -9.90 -6.65 -10.72
C MET A 24 -9.47 -5.78 -11.91
N SER A 25 -8.16 -5.50 -12.04
CA SER A 25 -7.66 -4.62 -13.08
C SER A 25 -7.63 -5.32 -14.45
N PRO A 26 -7.97 -4.61 -15.54
CA PRO A 26 -8.05 -5.21 -16.86
C PRO A 26 -6.67 -5.57 -17.42
N ASN A 27 -6.66 -6.52 -18.36
CA ASN A 27 -5.50 -6.94 -19.17
C ASN A 27 -4.35 -7.61 -18.39
N HIS A 28 -4.62 -8.74 -17.71
CA HIS A 28 -3.62 -9.67 -17.13
C HIS A 28 -2.37 -8.97 -16.59
N PRO A 29 -2.46 -8.30 -15.44
CA PRO A 29 -1.48 -7.29 -15.05
C PRO A 29 -0.18 -7.88 -14.51
N ILE A 30 -0.18 -9.17 -14.15
CA ILE A 30 0.99 -9.85 -13.60
C ILE A 30 1.18 -11.19 -14.29
N GLU A 31 2.33 -11.34 -14.93
CA GLU A 31 2.64 -12.47 -15.82
C GLU A 31 3.44 -13.58 -15.11
N SER A 32 3.96 -13.35 -13.90
CA SER A 32 4.78 -14.34 -13.18
C SER A 32 4.56 -14.35 -11.66
N GLY A 33 4.78 -15.51 -11.03
CA GLY A 33 4.75 -15.64 -9.57
C GLY A 33 5.82 -14.79 -8.86
N LYS A 34 6.97 -14.57 -9.52
CA LYS A 34 8.03 -13.67 -9.01
C LYS A 34 7.55 -12.23 -8.95
N ALA A 35 6.88 -11.75 -10.00
CA ALA A 35 6.31 -10.41 -10.06
C ALA A 35 5.20 -10.21 -9.00
N TRP A 36 4.39 -11.25 -8.77
CA TRP A 36 3.45 -11.28 -7.65
C TRP A 36 4.15 -11.07 -6.31
N LEU A 37 5.16 -11.88 -6.00
CA LEU A 37 5.89 -11.79 -4.73
C LEU A 37 6.57 -10.42 -4.55
N GLN A 38 7.16 -9.88 -5.62
CA GLN A 38 7.78 -8.55 -5.61
C GLN A 38 6.75 -7.45 -5.34
N GLY A 39 5.62 -7.45 -6.04
CA GLY A 39 4.58 -6.44 -5.86
C GLY A 39 3.95 -6.49 -4.47
N VAL A 40 3.55 -7.69 -4.02
CA VAL A 40 3.01 -7.92 -2.67
C VAL A 40 4.00 -7.48 -1.59
N GLY A 41 5.26 -7.91 -1.71
CA GLY A 41 6.31 -7.59 -0.76
C GLY A 41 6.60 -6.10 -0.68
N LEU A 42 6.72 -5.42 -1.82
CA LEU A 42 6.97 -3.98 -1.89
C LEU A 42 5.84 -3.19 -1.24
N VAL A 43 4.59 -3.50 -1.58
CA VAL A 43 3.42 -2.83 -1.01
C VAL A 43 3.36 -3.09 0.50
N ALA A 44 3.52 -4.33 0.95
CA ALA A 44 3.51 -4.65 2.37
C ALA A 44 4.56 -3.85 3.14
N ILE A 45 5.82 -3.96 2.72
CA ILE A 45 6.97 -3.37 3.43
C ILE A 45 6.84 -1.85 3.48
N ALA A 46 6.51 -1.21 2.36
CA ALA A 46 6.39 0.25 2.34
C ALA A 46 5.27 0.76 3.25
N ASN A 47 4.11 0.10 3.27
CA ASN A 47 3.00 0.50 4.11
C ASN A 47 3.28 0.23 5.61
N ILE A 48 4.04 -0.83 5.95
CA ILE A 48 4.57 -1.04 7.32
C ILE A 48 5.42 0.16 7.74
N PHE A 49 6.37 0.58 6.90
CA PHE A 49 7.26 1.69 7.23
C PHE A 49 6.52 3.02 7.36
N VAL A 50 5.55 3.30 6.49
CA VAL A 50 4.72 4.51 6.61
C VAL A 50 3.95 4.50 7.91
N TRP A 51 3.31 3.39 8.27
CA TRP A 51 2.61 3.26 9.55
C TRP A 51 3.54 3.48 10.74
N ILE A 52 4.70 2.82 10.73
CA ILE A 52 5.69 2.95 11.80
C ILE A 52 6.13 4.39 11.96
N ALA A 53 6.40 5.09 10.85
CA ALA A 53 6.81 6.49 10.87
C ALA A 53 5.69 7.39 11.43
N LEU A 54 4.46 7.25 10.94
CA LEU A 54 3.35 8.11 11.35
C LEU A 54 3.00 7.95 12.83
N VAL A 55 2.86 6.72 13.29
CA VAL A 55 2.53 6.45 14.71
C VAL A 55 3.73 6.65 15.61
N GLY A 56 4.93 6.24 15.19
CA GLY A 56 6.16 6.39 15.97
C GLY A 56 6.54 7.85 16.22
N LEU A 57 6.19 8.75 15.28
CA LEU A 57 6.31 10.21 15.43
C LEU A 57 5.05 10.86 16.03
N ASN A 58 4.05 10.07 16.42
CA ASN A 58 2.77 10.51 17.00
C ASN A 58 2.03 11.56 16.13
N LEU A 59 2.06 11.39 14.81
CA LEU A 59 1.50 12.33 13.85
C LEU A 59 0.03 12.02 13.56
N ARG A 60 -0.91 12.49 14.39
CA ARG A 60 -2.32 12.06 14.35
C ARG A 60 -3.22 12.73 13.30
N TRP A 61 -2.63 13.44 12.35
CA TRP A 61 -3.40 14.27 11.42
C TRP A 61 -3.92 13.42 10.26
N VAL A 62 -5.23 13.22 10.19
CA VAL A 62 -5.87 12.41 9.13
C VAL A 62 -5.42 12.81 7.71
N PRO A 63 -5.38 14.11 7.34
CA PRO A 63 -4.92 14.48 5.99
C PRO A 63 -3.47 14.09 5.72
N LEU A 64 -2.60 14.13 6.74
CA LEU A 64 -1.20 13.75 6.61
C LEU A 64 -1.07 12.24 6.34
N TRP A 65 -1.86 11.41 7.04
CA TRP A 65 -1.88 9.97 6.80
C TRP A 65 -2.31 9.66 5.37
N VAL A 66 -3.41 10.26 4.91
CA VAL A 66 -3.90 10.11 3.53
C VAL A 66 -2.78 10.45 2.54
N ILE A 67 -2.13 11.59 2.70
CA ILE A 67 -1.06 12.05 1.81
C ILE A 67 0.14 11.08 1.84
N CYS A 68 0.59 10.65 3.02
CA CYS A 68 1.72 9.73 3.14
C CYS A 68 1.45 8.39 2.46
N PHE A 69 0.28 7.78 2.70
CA PHE A 69 -0.10 6.52 2.06
C PHE A 69 -0.31 6.68 0.55
N LEU A 70 -0.89 7.78 0.09
CA LEU A 70 -1.03 8.06 -1.33
C LEU A 70 0.33 8.21 -2.00
N MET A 71 1.20 9.08 -1.49
CA MET A 71 2.49 9.37 -2.10
C MET A 71 3.37 8.13 -2.16
N ILE A 72 3.43 7.32 -1.10
CA ILE A 72 4.28 6.11 -1.13
C ILE A 72 3.76 5.10 -2.15
N ASN A 73 2.45 4.84 -2.22
CA ASN A 73 1.91 3.84 -3.12
C ASN A 73 1.97 4.33 -4.59
N VAL A 74 1.80 5.63 -4.84
CA VAL A 74 2.06 6.24 -6.16
C VAL A 74 3.54 6.16 -6.54
N ALA A 75 4.46 6.42 -5.60
CA ALA A 75 5.90 6.33 -5.84
C ALA A 75 6.32 4.89 -6.18
N ILE A 76 5.81 3.89 -5.46
CA ILE A 76 6.04 2.48 -5.79
C ILE A 76 5.54 2.17 -7.20
N ALA A 77 4.30 2.58 -7.51
CA ALA A 77 3.69 2.31 -8.81
C ALA A 77 4.41 2.98 -9.99
N SER A 78 4.95 4.18 -9.79
CA SER A 78 5.59 4.97 -10.85
C SER A 78 7.09 4.73 -10.99
N LEU A 79 7.80 4.44 -9.88
CA LEU A 79 9.25 4.35 -9.86
C LEU A 79 9.75 2.91 -9.69
N VAL A 80 9.02 2.06 -8.96
CA VAL A 80 9.51 0.73 -8.58
C VAL A 80 8.91 -0.36 -9.46
N PHE A 81 7.59 -0.38 -9.66
CA PHE A 81 6.95 -1.40 -10.51
C PHE A 81 7.47 -1.46 -11.94
N PRO A 82 7.86 -0.35 -12.61
CA PRO A 82 8.49 -0.43 -13.93
C PRO A 82 9.84 -1.15 -13.95
N LEU A 83 10.50 -1.27 -12.79
CA LEU A 83 11.76 -2.01 -12.63
C LEU A 83 11.52 -3.51 -12.38
N CYS A 84 10.28 -3.92 -12.09
CA CYS A 84 9.89 -5.30 -11.86
C CYS A 84 9.42 -5.95 -13.16
N GLU A 85 10.17 -6.91 -13.67
CA GLU A 85 9.76 -7.69 -14.84
C GLU A 85 8.44 -8.43 -14.58
N GLY A 86 7.48 -8.26 -15.49
CA GLY A 86 6.19 -8.94 -15.43
C GLY A 86 5.11 -8.24 -14.61
N ILE A 87 5.33 -6.99 -14.14
CA ILE A 87 4.27 -6.13 -13.59
C ILE A 87 3.84 -5.11 -14.66
N ARG A 88 2.61 -5.24 -15.16
CA ARG A 88 2.01 -4.38 -16.18
C ARG A 88 0.59 -3.98 -15.78
N ILE A 89 0.49 -3.13 -14.77
CA ILE A 89 -0.79 -2.61 -14.29
C ILE A 89 -1.19 -1.37 -15.10
N PRO A 90 -2.45 -1.23 -15.53
CA PRO A 90 -2.92 -0.01 -16.20
C PRO A 90 -2.65 1.23 -15.35
N ARG A 91 -2.18 2.32 -15.97
CA ARG A 91 -1.73 3.54 -15.24
C ARG A 91 -2.78 4.09 -14.27
N ILE A 92 -4.05 4.15 -14.67
CA ILE A 92 -5.13 4.65 -13.80
C ILE A 92 -5.29 3.76 -12.56
N TRP A 93 -5.19 2.44 -12.73
CA TRP A 93 -5.26 1.50 -11.62
C TRP A 93 -4.07 1.66 -10.68
N ALA A 94 -2.87 1.70 -11.25
CA ALA A 94 -1.63 1.78 -10.49
C ALA A 94 -1.46 3.12 -9.74
N LEU A 95 -1.85 4.24 -10.35
CA LEU A 95 -1.57 5.59 -9.83
C LEU A 95 -2.74 6.23 -9.09
N VAL A 96 -3.96 5.75 -9.28
CA VAL A 96 -5.16 6.37 -8.68
C VAL A 96 -5.93 5.36 -7.84
N ILE A 97 -6.36 4.25 -8.43
CA ILE A 97 -7.27 3.31 -7.75
C ILE A 97 -6.55 2.59 -6.61
N HIS A 98 -5.39 1.97 -6.86
CA HIS A 98 -4.65 1.24 -5.82
C HIS A 98 -4.24 2.18 -4.68
N PRO A 99 -3.59 3.33 -4.93
CA PRO A 99 -3.19 4.21 -3.84
C PRO A 99 -4.35 4.74 -3.02
N LEU A 100 -5.48 5.12 -3.65
CA LEU A 100 -6.66 5.61 -2.92
C LEU A 100 -7.28 4.54 -2.02
N ALA A 101 -7.44 3.32 -2.54
CA ALA A 101 -8.00 2.22 -1.77
C ALA A 101 -7.09 1.85 -0.58
N ILE A 102 -5.78 1.77 -0.80
CA ILE A 102 -4.82 1.46 0.27
C ILE A 102 -4.77 2.59 1.30
N ALA A 103 -4.73 3.86 0.88
CA ALA A 103 -4.72 5.00 1.78
C ALA A 103 -6.02 5.08 2.62
N GLY A 104 -7.18 4.89 1.99
CA GLY A 104 -8.46 4.86 2.69
C GLY A 104 -8.50 3.77 3.76
N MET A 105 -8.08 2.55 3.40
CA MET A 105 -8.02 1.42 4.33
C MET A 105 -7.01 1.67 5.47
N GLY A 106 -5.82 2.21 5.17
CA GLY A 106 -4.81 2.54 6.20
C GLY A 106 -5.29 3.60 7.19
N VAL A 107 -5.97 4.64 6.72
CA VAL A 107 -6.56 5.68 7.58
C VAL A 107 -7.68 5.11 8.46
N LEU A 108 -8.58 4.30 7.88
CA LEU A 108 -9.65 3.65 8.64
C LEU A 108 -9.10 2.72 9.72
N LEU A 109 -8.06 1.95 9.40
CA LEU A 109 -7.37 1.11 10.39
C LEU A 109 -6.78 1.99 11.51
N GLY A 110 -6.14 3.12 11.17
CA GLY A 110 -5.53 4.04 12.13
C GLY A 110 -6.55 4.60 13.13
N GLY A 111 -7.74 4.94 12.65
CA GLY A 111 -8.87 5.35 13.50
C GLY A 111 -9.41 4.19 14.35
N ALA A 112 -9.56 3.00 13.77
CA ALA A 112 -10.08 1.83 14.47
C ALA A 112 -9.21 1.38 15.66
N VAL A 113 -7.89 1.54 15.56
CA VAL A 113 -6.95 1.20 16.65
C VAL A 113 -6.64 2.38 17.59
N GLY A 114 -7.26 3.55 17.37
CA GLY A 114 -7.13 4.71 18.25
C GLY A 114 -5.84 5.51 18.10
N PHE A 115 -5.16 5.42 16.94
CA PHE A 115 -3.99 6.26 16.64
C PHE A 115 -4.36 7.58 15.93
N LEU A 116 -5.58 7.69 15.41
CA LEU A 116 -6.17 8.89 14.81
C LEU A 116 -7.31 9.44 15.66
#